data_AF-A0A4V1SKB7-F1
#
_entry.id   AF-A0A4V1SKB7-F1
#
_cell.length_a   1.000
_cell.length_b   1.000
_cell.length_c   1.000
_cell.angle_alpha   90.00
_cell.angle_beta   90.00
_cell.angle_gamma   90.00
#
_symmetry.space_group_name_H-M   'P 1'
#
loop_
_entity.id
_entity.type
_entity.pdbx_description
1 polymer ?
#
loop_
_entity_poly.entity_id
_entity_poly.type
_entity_poly.pdbx_seq_one_letter_code
_entity_poly.pdbx_strand_id
1 'polypeptide(L)'
;MTHLPEELTQRLLAFRAERDWEQFHNARSLATALSVEASELLEHFIWAKDADVVEIVDKRRDEIEAELADVGMLLAYLCHDLGVDLAAAVSRKMDANAIKYPIERSRGRSDKYTRL
;
A
#
# COMPACT_ATOMS: atom_id res chain seq x y z
N MET A 1 7.88 -3.68 -13.57
CA MET A 1 6.64 -2.87 -13.50
C MET A 1 6.13 -2.94 -12.07
N THR A 2 6.52 -1.99 -11.23
CA THR A 2 6.13 -1.92 -9.80
C THR A 2 5.86 -0.47 -9.40
N HIS A 3 5.15 0.18 -10.31
CA HIS A 3 4.43 1.45 -10.20
C HIS A 3 3.13 1.19 -10.98
N LEU A 4 2.04 1.90 -10.66
CA LEU A 4 0.84 1.83 -11.50
C LEU A 4 1.27 2.12 -12.96
N PRO A 5 0.68 1.43 -13.96
CA PRO A 5 1.00 1.70 -15.36
C PRO A 5 0.94 3.20 -15.65
N GLU A 6 1.87 3.72 -16.44
CA GLU A 6 1.98 5.17 -16.69
C GLU A 6 0.63 5.78 -17.13
N GLU A 7 -0.08 5.10 -18.03
CA GLU A 7 -1.42 5.51 -18.49
C GLU A 7 -2.44 5.60 -17.34
N LEU A 8 -2.39 4.67 -16.39
CA LEU A 8 -3.26 4.69 -15.22
C LEU A 8 -2.88 5.82 -14.26
N THR A 9 -1.58 6.06 -14.05
CA THR A 9 -1.09 7.18 -13.24
C THR A 9 -1.53 8.52 -13.84
N GLN A 10 -1.41 8.70 -15.16
CA GLN A 10 -1.87 9.92 -15.83
C GLN A 10 -3.39 10.10 -15.70
N ARG A 11 -4.17 9.03 -15.87
CA ARG A 11 -5.63 9.07 -15.66
C ARG A 11 -5.99 9.43 -14.22
N LEU A 12 -5.24 8.93 -13.24
CA LEU A 12 -5.44 9.23 -11.84
C LEU A 12 -5.14 10.70 -11.52
N LEU A 13 -4.03 11.25 -12.02
CA LEU A 13 -3.68 12.67 -11.85
C LEU A 13 -4.71 13.58 -12.52
N ALA A 14 -5.14 13.25 -13.75
CA ALA A 14 -6.21 13.98 -14.42
C ALA A 14 -7.51 13.96 -13.60
N PHE A 15 -7.89 12.82 -13.02
CA PHE A 15 -9.07 12.70 -12.17
C PHE A 15 -9.03 13.64 -10.95
N ARG A 16 -7.87 13.76 -10.29
CA ARG A 16 -7.64 14.69 -9.18
C ARG A 16 -7.71 16.15 -9.63
N ALA A 17 -7.08 16.47 -10.75
CA ALA A 17 -7.02 17.82 -11.30
C ALA A 17 -8.40 18.32 -11.78
N GLU A 18 -9.17 17.48 -12.47
CA GLU A 18 -10.54 17.79 -12.92
C GLU A 18 -11.49 18.17 -11.78
N ARG A 19 -11.20 17.71 -10.56
CA ARG A 19 -11.99 17.99 -9.35
C ARG A 19 -11.40 19.11 -8.50
N ASP A 20 -10.32 19.74 -8.96
CA ASP A 20 -9.57 20.76 -8.22
C ASP A 20 -9.15 20.27 -6.81
N TRP A 21 -8.87 18.96 -6.68
CA TRP A 21 -8.54 18.35 -5.38
C TRP A 21 -7.08 18.55 -4.97
N GLU A 22 -6.22 18.96 -5.90
CA GLU A 22 -4.81 19.24 -5.63
C GLU A 22 -4.61 20.21 -4.47
N GLN A 23 -5.49 21.21 -4.32
CA GLN A 23 -5.44 22.18 -3.22
C GLN A 23 -5.64 21.56 -1.82
N PHE A 24 -6.31 20.41 -1.71
CA PHE A 24 -6.58 19.72 -0.44
C PHE A 24 -5.55 18.61 -0.15
N HIS A 25 -4.83 18.18 -1.16
CA HIS A 25 -3.91 17.06 -1.12
C HIS A 25 -2.46 17.56 -0.98
N ASN A 26 -2.02 17.78 0.26
CA ASN A 26 -0.60 17.92 0.58
C ASN A 26 -0.08 16.62 1.20
N ALA A 27 1.23 16.51 1.38
CA ALA A 27 1.87 15.29 1.90
C ALA A 27 1.27 14.82 3.24
N ARG A 28 0.86 15.75 4.13
CA ARG A 28 0.21 15.41 5.40
C ARG A 28 -1.18 14.84 5.16
N SER A 29 -2.04 15.52 4.40
CA SER A 29 -3.41 15.05 4.19
C SER A 29 -3.47 13.73 3.41
N LEU A 30 -2.62 13.56 2.40
CA LEU A 30 -2.50 12.29 1.66
C LEU A 30 -2.01 11.14 2.55
N ALA A 31 -0.98 11.36 3.38
CA ALA A 31 -0.51 10.33 4.31
C ALA A 31 -1.56 9.99 5.38
N THR A 32 -2.33 10.98 5.84
CA THR A 32 -3.45 10.76 6.76
C THR A 32 -4.55 9.93 6.09
N ALA A 33 -5.00 10.32 4.90
CA ALA A 33 -6.02 9.58 4.16
C ALA A 33 -5.57 8.14 3.87
N LEU A 34 -4.31 7.94 3.46
CA LEU A 34 -3.76 6.60 3.22
C LEU A 34 -3.83 5.71 4.47
N SER A 35 -3.61 6.28 5.66
CA SER A 35 -3.76 5.55 6.92
C SER A 35 -5.21 5.20 7.23
N VAL A 36 -6.18 6.02 6.79
CA VAL A 36 -7.61 5.75 6.94
C VAL A 36 -8.00 4.58 6.04
N GLU A 37 -7.68 4.62 4.75
CA GLU A 37 -8.05 3.51 3.83
C GLU A 37 -7.35 2.19 4.18
N ALA A 38 -6.11 2.25 4.67
CA ALA A 38 -5.44 1.07 5.21
C ALA A 38 -6.16 0.50 6.45
N SER A 39 -6.86 1.35 7.21
CA SER A 39 -7.68 0.93 8.34
C SER A 39 -9.04 0.40 7.88
N GLU A 40 -9.66 0.98 6.86
CA GLU A 40 -10.88 0.45 6.23
C GLU A 40 -10.63 -0.96 5.66
N LEU A 41 -9.50 -1.16 4.97
CA LEU A 41 -9.02 -2.50 4.57
C LEU A 41 -8.90 -3.47 5.76
N LEU A 42 -8.40 -2.99 6.90
CA LEU A 42 -8.24 -3.80 8.11
C LEU A 42 -9.59 -4.19 8.73
N GLU A 43 -10.64 -3.39 8.57
CA GLU A 43 -11.97 -3.67 9.14
C GLU A 43 -12.57 -4.99 8.63
N HIS A 44 -12.23 -5.42 7.42
CA HIS A 44 -12.63 -6.73 6.90
C HIS A 44 -12.06 -7.91 7.73
N PHE A 45 -10.97 -7.70 8.46
CA PHE A 45 -10.21 -8.74 9.14
C PHE A 45 -10.15 -8.60 10.67
N ILE A 46 -10.60 -7.49 11.24
CA ILE A 46 -10.40 -7.16 12.67
C ILE A 46 -10.97 -8.21 13.64
N TRP A 47 -12.06 -8.90 13.27
CA TRP A 47 -12.68 -9.98 14.06
C TRP A 47 -12.50 -11.37 13.44
N ALA A 48 -11.68 -11.50 12.39
CA ALA A 48 -11.46 -12.75 11.70
C ALA A 48 -10.61 -13.71 12.53
N LYS A 49 -10.92 -15.01 12.45
CA LYS A 49 -9.98 -16.06 12.81
C LYS A 49 -9.16 -16.43 11.58
N ASP A 50 -7.91 -16.84 11.76
CA ASP A 50 -7.02 -17.22 10.66
C ASP A 50 -7.65 -18.28 9.72
N ALA A 51 -8.41 -19.22 10.27
CA ALA A 51 -9.10 -20.27 9.51
C ALA A 51 -10.22 -19.74 8.59
N ASP A 52 -10.78 -18.57 8.89
CA ASP A 52 -11.93 -17.99 8.19
C ASP A 52 -11.51 -16.97 7.12
N VAL A 53 -10.23 -16.56 7.07
CA VAL A 53 -9.74 -15.47 6.21
C VAL A 53 -10.03 -15.72 4.72
N VAL A 54 -9.83 -16.95 4.24
CA VAL A 54 -10.06 -17.29 2.82
C VAL A 54 -11.53 -17.09 2.45
N GLU A 55 -12.45 -17.54 3.30
CA GLU A 55 -13.89 -17.38 3.09
C GLU A 55 -14.33 -15.91 3.15
N ILE A 56 -13.74 -15.12 4.06
CA ILE A 56 -13.99 -13.67 4.15
C ILE A 56 -13.57 -12.98 2.85
N VAL A 57 -12.36 -13.28 2.35
CA VAL A 57 -11.86 -12.70 1.10
C VAL A 57 -12.77 -13.04 -0.08
N ASP A 58 -13.25 -14.28 -0.17
CA ASP A 58 -14.15 -14.67 -1.27
C ASP A 58 -15.52 -14.01 -1.17
N LYS A 59 -16.06 -13.84 0.04
CA LYS A 59 -17.38 -13.20 0.26
C LYS A 59 -17.36 -11.68 0.12
N ARG A 60 -16.23 -11.03 0.43
CA ARG A 60 -16.07 -9.57 0.45
C ARG A 60 -15.06 -9.06 -0.57
N ARG A 61 -14.83 -9.83 -1.64
CA ARG A 61 -13.80 -9.57 -2.65
C ARG A 61 -13.87 -8.15 -3.19
N ASP A 62 -15.04 -7.72 -3.63
CA ASP A 62 -15.22 -6.41 -4.26
C ASP A 62 -14.94 -5.26 -3.28
N GLU A 63 -15.34 -5.40 -2.02
CA GLU A 63 -15.05 -4.40 -0.97
C GLU A 63 -13.55 -4.33 -0.69
N ILE A 64 -12.89 -5.49 -0.50
CA ILE A 64 -11.44 -5.56 -0.26
C ILE A 64 -10.66 -4.99 -1.45
N GLU A 65 -11.09 -5.28 -2.68
CA GLU A 65 -10.47 -4.74 -3.89
C GLU A 65 -10.63 -3.21 -3.98
N ALA A 66 -11.77 -2.66 -3.52
CA ALA A 66 -11.98 -1.22 -3.43
C ALA A 66 -10.99 -0.57 -2.44
N GLU A 67 -10.88 -1.10 -1.21
CA GLU A 67 -9.96 -0.53 -0.20
C GLU A 67 -8.49 -0.62 -0.63
N LEU A 68 -8.10 -1.72 -1.30
CA LEU A 68 -6.77 -1.85 -1.89
C LEU A 68 -6.53 -0.82 -3.00
N ALA A 69 -7.55 -0.51 -3.81
CA ALA A 69 -7.46 0.50 -4.83
C ALA A 69 -7.31 1.90 -4.22
N ASP A 70 -8.04 2.23 -3.16
CA ASP A 70 -7.97 3.52 -2.49
C ASP A 70 -6.59 3.74 -1.84
N VAL A 71 -6.04 2.73 -1.15
CA VAL A 71 -4.64 2.75 -0.68
C VAL A 71 -3.67 2.99 -1.83
N GLY A 72 -3.84 2.28 -2.95
CA GLY A 72 -2.99 2.42 -4.13
C GLY A 72 -3.05 3.81 -4.76
N MET A 73 -4.25 4.39 -4.87
CA MET A 73 -4.47 5.72 -5.43
C MET A 73 -3.83 6.81 -4.57
N LEU A 74 -4.05 6.78 -3.26
CA LEU A 74 -3.48 7.77 -2.34
C LEU A 74 -1.95 7.66 -2.26
N LEU A 75 -1.40 6.44 -2.30
CA LEU A 75 0.04 6.24 -2.37
C LEU A 75 0.61 6.81 -3.67
N ALA A 76 -0.06 6.59 -4.80
CA ALA A 76 0.37 7.12 -6.09
C ALA A 76 0.37 8.65 -6.12
N TYR A 77 -0.66 9.31 -5.58
CA TYR A 77 -0.66 10.78 -5.42
C TYR A 77 0.51 11.24 -4.54
N LEU A 78 0.72 10.58 -3.40
CA LEU A 78 1.79 10.96 -2.48
C LEU A 78 3.18 10.79 -3.11
N CYS A 79 3.40 9.70 -3.85
CA CYS A 79 4.64 9.49 -4.59
C CYS A 79 4.86 10.54 -5.68
N HIS A 80 3.80 10.89 -6.43
CA HIS A 80 3.86 11.95 -7.43
C HIS A 80 4.26 13.29 -6.82
N ASP A 81 3.55 13.72 -5.76
CA ASP A 81 3.78 15.02 -5.12
C ASP A 81 5.15 15.12 -4.45
N LEU A 82 5.70 14.00 -3.96
CA LEU A 82 7.03 13.94 -3.34
C LEU A 82 8.17 13.65 -4.32
N GLY A 83 7.88 13.38 -5.60
CA GLY A 83 8.89 12.99 -6.59
C GLY A 83 9.56 11.64 -6.26
N VAL A 84 8.81 10.71 -5.65
CA VAL A 84 9.32 9.40 -5.22
C VAL A 84 9.05 8.35 -6.31
N ASP A 85 10.12 7.79 -6.87
CA ASP A 85 10.04 6.52 -7.60
C ASP A 85 9.82 5.38 -6.60
N LEU A 86 8.56 4.92 -6.50
CA LEU A 86 8.15 3.87 -5.60
C LEU A 86 8.87 2.54 -5.89
N ALA A 87 9.08 2.19 -7.15
CA ALA A 87 9.75 0.95 -7.52
C ALA A 87 11.21 0.95 -7.05
N ALA A 88 11.93 2.06 -7.30
CA ALA A 88 13.30 2.21 -6.83
C ALA A 88 13.37 2.25 -5.29
N ALA A 89 12.41 2.90 -4.62
CA ALA A 89 12.32 2.94 -3.17
C ALA A 89 12.10 1.54 -2.56
N VAL A 90 11.18 0.74 -3.13
CA VAL A 90 10.92 -0.64 -2.74
C VAL A 90 12.16 -1.51 -2.97
N SER A 91 12.82 -1.39 -4.13
CA SER A 91 14.05 -2.15 -4.42
C SER A 91 15.13 -1.90 -3.37
N ARG A 92 15.44 -0.63 -3.07
CA ARG A 92 16.42 -0.28 -2.02
C ARG A 92 16.02 -0.81 -0.65
N LYS A 93 14.72 -0.79 -0.35
CA LYS A 93 14.20 -1.32 0.92
C LYS A 93 14.35 -2.84 1.01
N MET A 94 14.13 -3.56 -0.09
CA MET A 94 14.34 -5.01 -0.16
C MET A 94 15.80 -5.37 0.07
N ASP A 95 16.75 -4.68 -0.57
CA ASP A 95 18.19 -4.91 -0.35
C ASP A 95 18.58 -4.69 1.12
N ALA A 96 18.09 -3.59 1.72
CA ALA A 96 18.30 -3.31 3.14
C ALA A 96 17.64 -4.36 4.05
N ASN A 97 16.49 -4.91 3.68
CA ASN A 97 15.83 -5.97 4.43
C ASN A 97 16.55 -7.31 4.29
N ALA A 98 17.12 -7.64 3.13
CA ALA A 98 17.89 -8.87 2.91
C ALA A 98 19.12 -8.94 3.82
N ILE A 99 19.78 -7.80 4.08
CA ILE A 99 20.87 -7.69 5.05
C ILE A 99 20.37 -7.96 6.49
N LYS A 100 19.19 -7.45 6.84
CA LYS A 100 18.60 -7.64 8.19
C LYS A 100 18.03 -9.04 8.39
N TYR A 101 17.55 -9.68 7.35
CA TYR A 101 16.89 -11.00 7.39
C TYR A 101 17.56 -12.00 6.43
N PRO A 102 18.83 -12.40 6.65
CA PRO A 102 19.50 -13.40 5.82
C PRO A 102 18.71 -14.71 5.78
N ILE A 103 18.62 -15.36 4.61
CA ILE A 103 17.78 -16.54 4.35
C ILE A 103 18.02 -17.64 5.40
N GLU A 104 19.28 -17.87 5.72
CA GLU A 104 19.82 -18.91 6.59
C GLU A 104 19.36 -18.73 8.04
N ARG A 105 18.98 -17.51 8.42
CA ARG A 105 18.49 -17.18 9.76
C ARG A 105 17.00 -16.90 9.78
N SER A 106 16.41 -16.43 8.68
CA SER A 106 15.05 -15.90 8.63
C SER A 106 14.02 -16.82 7.96
N ARG A 107 14.45 -17.81 7.16
CA ARG A 107 13.51 -18.66 6.41
C ARG A 107 12.57 -19.42 7.34
N GLY A 108 11.26 -19.25 7.14
CA GLY A 108 10.22 -19.91 7.93
C GLY A 108 10.03 -19.32 9.33
N ARG A 109 10.64 -18.18 9.65
CA ARG A 109 10.55 -17.51 10.94
C ARG A 109 9.92 -16.13 10.80
N SER A 110 9.10 -15.77 11.78
CA SER A 110 8.49 -14.43 11.91
C SER A 110 9.20 -13.55 12.96
N ASP A 111 10.29 -14.05 13.55
CA ASP A 111 11.08 -13.32 14.53
C ASP A 111 11.64 -12.02 13.94
N LYS A 112 11.55 -10.92 14.70
CA LYS A 112 12.21 -9.66 14.34
C LYS A 112 13.72 -9.90 14.23
N TYR A 113 14.41 -9.25 13.29
CA TYR A 113 15.86 -9.43 13.06
C TYR A 113 16.76 -9.29 14.30
N THR A 114 16.30 -8.57 15.32
CA THR A 114 16.98 -8.46 16.62
C THR A 114 16.94 -9.76 17.45
N ARG A 115 16.23 -10.79 17.00
CA ARG A 115 16.00 -12.08 17.66
C ARG A 115 16.20 -13.28 16.72
N LEU A 116 16.80 -13.07 15.54
CA LEU A 116 17.12 -14.14 14.57
C LEU A 116 18.35 -14.94 14.98
#